data_AF-A0A387H817-F1
#
_entry.id   AF-A0A387H817-F1
#
_cell.length_a   1.000
_cell.length_b   1.000
_cell.length_c   1.000
_cell.angle_alpha   90.00
_cell.angle_beta   90.00
_cell.angle_gamma   90.00
#
_symmetry.space_group_name_H-M   'P 1'
#
loop_
_entity.id
_entity.type
_entity.pdbx_description
1 polymer ?
#
loop_
_entity_poly.entity_id
_entity_poly.type
_entity_poly.pdbx_seq_one_letter_code
_entity_poly.pdbx_strand_id
1 'polypeptide(L)'
;MISYDGGRLHVTLTRKTGLAKLARLLEAEAELGLHETATVVYKCRTGALRQVMPIQALAEMVKTEVDAIKQLRIERAVKVGM
;
A
#
# COMPACT_ATOMS: atom_id res chain seq x y z
N MET A 1 -0.85 2.10 -8.73
CA MET A 1 0.08 2.13 -9.89
C MET A 1 1.47 2.35 -9.33
N ILE A 2 2.45 1.55 -9.76
CA ILE A 2 3.85 1.69 -9.35
C ILE A 2 4.62 2.17 -10.57
N SER A 3 5.42 3.23 -10.42
CA SER A 3 6.37 3.69 -11.45
C SER A 3 7.73 3.92 -10.82
N TYR A 4 8.78 3.86 -11.61
CA TYR A 4 10.17 4.04 -11.17
C TYR A 4 10.81 5.21 -11.90
N ASP A 5 11.55 6.04 -11.18
CA ASP A 5 12.40 7.08 -11.74
C ASP A 5 13.71 7.18 -10.95
N GLY A 6 14.83 6.82 -11.58
CA GLY A 6 16.20 7.16 -11.13
C GLY A 6 16.55 6.84 -9.68
N GLY A 7 16.01 5.75 -9.10
CA GLY A 7 16.28 5.34 -7.71
C GLY A 7 15.11 5.59 -6.74
N ARG A 8 13.97 6.10 -7.22
CA ARG A 8 12.77 6.32 -6.41
C ARG A 8 11.59 5.51 -6.92
N LEU A 9 10.93 4.81 -6.00
CA LEU A 9 9.68 4.12 -6.27
C LEU A 9 8.51 5.07 -6.10
N HIS A 10 7.63 5.18 -7.08
CA HIS A 10 6.42 6.01 -7.00
C HIS A 10 5.19 5.12 -6.90
N VAL A 11 4.46 5.23 -5.79
CA VAL A 11 3.28 4.40 -5.51
C VAL A 11 2.04 5.28 -5.49
N THR A 12 1.20 5.18 -6.52
CA THR A 12 -0.10 5.84 -6.54
C THR A 12 -1.18 4.93 -5.97
N LEU A 13 -1.77 5.38 -4.87
CA LEU A 13 -2.91 4.76 -4.20
C LEU A 13 -4.22 5.36 -4.74
N THR A 14 -5.15 4.47 -5.11
CA THR A 14 -6.50 4.80 -5.57
C THR A 14 -7.48 3.88 -4.85
N ARG A 15 -8.77 4.22 -4.83
CA ARG A 15 -9.82 3.35 -4.25
C ARG A 15 -9.89 1.95 -4.87
N LYS A 16 -9.40 1.79 -6.11
CA LYS A 16 -9.34 0.50 -6.82
C LYS A 16 -7.99 -0.21 -6.67
N THR A 17 -7.04 0.35 -5.92
CA THR A 17 -5.74 -0.28 -5.74
C THR A 17 -5.92 -1.56 -4.96
N GLY A 18 -5.53 -2.69 -5.56
CA GLY A 18 -5.49 -3.97 -4.87
C GLY A 18 -4.40 -3.96 -3.80
N LEU A 19 -4.76 -3.57 -2.58
CA LEU A 19 -3.82 -3.39 -1.46
C LEU A 19 -3.04 -4.66 -1.14
N ALA A 20 -3.65 -5.84 -1.26
CA ALA A 20 -2.97 -7.11 -1.04
C ALA A 20 -1.84 -7.39 -2.07
N LYS A 21 -2.07 -7.04 -3.33
CA LYS A 21 -1.03 -7.16 -4.37
C LYS A 21 0.07 -6.13 -4.14
N LEU A 22 -0.30 -4.92 -3.74
CA LEU A 22 0.64 -3.86 -3.42
C LEU A 22 1.53 -4.21 -2.23
N ALA A 23 0.97 -4.78 -1.17
CA ALA A 23 1.72 -5.24 0.00
C ALA A 23 2.85 -6.20 -0.39
N ARG A 24 2.52 -7.25 -1.16
CA ARG A 24 3.50 -8.24 -1.63
C ARG A 24 4.62 -7.63 -2.47
N LEU A 25 4.28 -6.66 -3.33
CA LEU A 25 5.29 -5.98 -4.16
C LEU A 25 6.22 -5.12 -3.30
N LEU A 26 5.69 -4.42 -2.30
CA LEU A 26 6.50 -3.60 -1.39
C LEU A 26 7.36 -4.43 -0.44
N GLU A 27 6.86 -5.59 0.02
CA GLU A 27 7.67 -6.55 0.79
C GLU A 27 8.86 -7.06 -0.05
N ALA A 28 8.61 -7.46 -1.30
CA ALA A 28 9.67 -7.90 -2.19
C ALA A 28 10.71 -6.79 -2.47
N GLU A 29 10.27 -5.54 -2.68
CA GLU A 29 11.16 -4.39 -2.85
C GLU A 29 12.00 -4.11 -1.59
N ALA A 30 11.41 -4.26 -0.40
CA ALA A 30 12.10 -4.10 0.87
C ALA A 30 13.14 -5.20 1.12
N GLU A 31 12.83 -6.45 0.77
CA GLU A 31 13.74 -7.60 0.90
C GLU A 31 14.91 -7.53 -0.08
N LEU A 32 14.65 -7.11 -1.32
CA LEU A 32 15.68 -6.99 -2.35
C LEU A 32 16.55 -5.74 -2.18
N GLY A 33 16.11 -4.76 -1.38
CA GLY A 33 16.87 -3.54 -1.11
C GLY A 33 17.12 -2.67 -2.36
N LEU A 34 16.27 -2.81 -3.38
CA LEU A 34 16.44 -2.13 -4.67
C LEU A 34 16.26 -0.62 -4.56
N HIS A 35 15.50 -0.18 -3.56
CA HIS A 35 15.11 1.21 -3.38
C HIS A 35 15.02 1.53 -1.88
N GLU A 36 15.58 2.67 -1.48
CA GLU A 36 15.51 3.12 -0.09
C GLU A 36 14.21 3.85 0.22
N THR A 37 13.70 4.63 -0.75
CA THR A 37 12.56 5.53 -0.55
C THR A 37 11.48 5.37 -1.61
N ALA A 38 10.23 5.51 -1.16
CA ALA A 38 9.05 5.55 -2.00
C ALA A 38 8.30 6.87 -1.85
N THR A 39 7.83 7.41 -2.97
CA THR A 39 6.87 8.51 -3.02
C THR A 39 5.48 7.95 -3.16
N VAL A 40 4.68 8.05 -2.11
CA VAL A 40 3.27 7.68 -2.11
C VAL A 40 2.44 8.87 -2.57
N VAL A 41 1.58 8.64 -3.56
CA VAL A 41 0.63 9.62 -4.05
C VAL A 41 -0.78 9.15 -3.75
N TYR A 42 -1.47 9.84 -2.85
CA TYR A 42 -2.87 9.62 -2.56
C TYR A 42 -3.72 10.61 -3.34
N LYS A 43 -4.49 10.12 -4.31
CA LYS A 43 -5.44 10.95 -5.06
C LYS A 43 -6.71 11.14 -4.25
N CYS A 44 -6.95 12.36 -3.77
CA CYS A 44 -8.20 12.77 -3.12
C CYS A 44 -9.08 13.57 -4.10
N ARG A 45 -10.34 13.83 -3.73
CA ARG A 45 -11.33 14.45 -4.64
C ARG A 45 -10.93 15.87 -5.06
N THR A 46 -10.17 16.58 -4.24
CA THR A 46 -9.78 17.98 -4.41
C THR A 46 -8.28 18.17 -4.67
N GLY A 47 -7.49 17.10 -4.79
CA GLY A 47 -6.05 17.22 -4.96
C GLY A 47 -5.30 15.88 -4.90
N ALA A 48 -3.99 15.97 -4.75
CA ALA A 48 -3.14 14.80 -4.51
C ALA A 48 -2.23 15.08 -3.31
N LEU A 49 -2.29 14.21 -2.31
CA LEU A 49 -1.32 14.21 -1.22
C LEU A 49 -0.11 13.39 -1.65
N ARG A 50 1.08 13.94 -1.50
CA ARG A 50 2.35 13.26 -1.80
C ARG A 50 3.16 13.14 -0.52
N GLN A 51 3.62 11.94 -0.22
CA GLN A 51 4.45 11.67 0.94
C GLN A 51 5.64 10.80 0.53
N VAL A 52 6.84 11.22 0.89
CA VAL A 52 8.06 10.40 0.72
C VAL A 52 8.32 9.68 2.02
N MET A 53 8.55 8.37 1.95
CA MET A 53 8.84 7.54 3.13
C MET A 53 9.74 6.36 2.75
N PRO A 54 10.42 5.74 3.73
CA PRO A 54 11.16 4.50 3.50
C PRO A 54 10.26 3.39 2.99
N ILE A 55 10.78 2.53 2.10
CA ILE A 55 10.00 1.43 1.53
C ILE A 55 9.57 0.41 2.58
N GLN A 56 10.43 0.13 3.58
CA GLN A 56 10.07 -0.73 4.71
C GLN A 56 8.84 -0.19 5.46
N ALA A 57 8.84 1.10 5.81
CA ALA A 57 7.71 1.73 6.48
C ALA A 57 6.43 1.69 5.63
N LEU A 58 6.56 1.89 4.31
CA LEU A 58 5.43 1.79 3.39
C LEU A 58 4.88 0.34 3.31
N ALA A 59 5.76 -0.66 3.27
CA ALA A 59 5.38 -2.07 3.23
C ALA A 59 4.58 -2.45 4.49
N GLU A 60 5.08 -2.07 5.68
CA GLU A 60 4.40 -2.30 6.96
C GLU A 60 3.02 -1.63 7.00
N MET A 61 2.94 -0.34 6.63
CA MET A 61 1.66 0.38 6.61
C MET A 61 0.62 -0.31 5.71
N VAL A 62 1.02 -0.68 4.49
CA VAL A 62 0.10 -1.34 3.54
C VAL A 62 -0.31 -2.72 4.04
N LYS A 63 0.59 -3.46 4.71
CA LYS A 63 0.28 -4.75 5.33
C LYS A 63 -0.75 -4.62 6.44
N THR A 64 -0.56 -3.66 7.35
CA THR A 64 -1.52 -3.38 8.43
C THR A 64 -2.91 -3.06 7.88
N GLU A 65 -3.00 -2.22 6.84
CA GLU A 65 -4.27 -1.90 6.17
C GLU A 65 -4.92 -3.13 5.53
N VAL A 66 -4.14 -4.00 4.89
CA VAL A 66 -4.64 -5.25 4.31
C VAL A 66 -5.21 -6.16 5.39
N ASP A 67 -4.52 -6.30 6.51
CA ASP A 67 -4.96 -7.17 7.60
C ASP A 67 -6.19 -6.60 8.34
N ALA A 68 -6.26 -5.28 8.52
CA ALA A 68 -7.46 -4.61 9.02
C ALA A 68 -8.69 -4.87 8.12
N ILE A 69 -8.51 -4.79 6.80
CA ILE A 69 -9.59 -5.10 5.83
C ILE A 69 -10.00 -6.58 5.89
N LYS A 70 -9.05 -7.51 6.08
CA LYS A 70 -9.37 -8.94 6.27
C LYS A 70 -10.17 -9.18 7.54
N GLN A 71 -9.76 -8.57 8.66
CA GLN A 71 -10.48 -8.67 9.95
C GLN A 71 -11.92 -8.17 9.82
N LEU A 72 -12.12 -6.98 9.23
CA LEU A 72 -13.46 -6.43 8.98
C LEU A 72 -14.33 -7.33 8.08
N ARG A 73 -13.72 -8.04 7.12
CA ARG A 73 -14.43 -9.01 6.28
C ARG A 73 -14.85 -10.25 7.06
N ILE A 74 -14.00 -10.76 7.95
CA ILE A 74 -14.30 -11.89 8.83
C ILE A 74 -15.46 -11.53 9.76
N GLU A 75 -15.39 -10.39 10.44
CA GLU A 75 -16.46 -9.91 11.33
C GLU A 75 -17.80 -9.76 10.60
N ARG A 76 -17.80 -9.21 9.38
CA ARG A 76 -19.02 -9.11 8.56
C ARG A 76 -19.54 -10.47 8.12
N ALA A 77 -18.68 -11.42 7.78
CA ALA A 77 -19.10 -12.77 7.42
C ALA A 77 -19.73 -13.49 8.62
N VAL A 78 -19.15 -13.35 9.81
CA VAL A 78 -19.69 -13.90 11.06
C VAL A 78 -21.06 -13.28 11.38
N LYS A 79 -21.25 -11.98 11.16
CA LYS A 79 -22.50 -11.27 11.43
C LYS A 79 -23.65 -11.60 10.45
N VAL A 80 -23.34 -12.11 9.25
CA VAL A 80 -24.34 -12.50 8.24
C VAL A 80 -24.64 -14.01 8.28
N GLY A 81 -23.77 -14.81 8.90
CA GLY A 81 -23.94 -16.25 9.07
C GLY A 81 -24.65 -16.67 10.38
N MET A 82 -25.10 -15.70 11.19
CA MET A 82 -25.98 -15.87 12.35
C MET A 82 -27.38 -15.36 12.01
#